data_AF-A0A5D6YYG9-F1
#
_entry.id   AF-A0A5D6YYG9-F1
#
_cell.length_a   1.000
_cell.length_b   1.000
_cell.length_c   1.000
_cell.angle_alpha   90.00
_cell.angle_beta   90.00
_cell.angle_gamma   90.00
#
_symmetry.space_group_name_H-M   'P 1'
#
loop_
_entity.id
_entity.type
_entity.pdbx_description
1 polymer ?
#
loop_
_entity_poly.entity_id
_entity_poly.type
_entity_poly.pdbx_seq_one_letter_code
_entity_poly.pdbx_strand_id
1 'polypeptide(L)'
;MGLADWWQQQQLLRHDSDVVTARKAKRNKSERLHHHHAQAGTRRAHAMASGGIFQQALAARFFARRGSSAAGAPEGLLKPSCDDAKEPLDATAQRNSGASRLRALFSRSPALTPEHCGHLTVLEMAPPPAWRASETVVDWEAEVHAALAVDGAAFQLASDGCGGVYFLHPAAAPLGVFKPRDEEYMAPRNPRGFVKEHAVVGETEHPVNKGFRIGNGALRERAAYELDAAYGGFSGVPVTTVMTLAQRPGEPATEGSVQRFVVSECSAEDMGTLKFAIPEVHKVGILDVRLFNTDRHAGNILLTPRAEEPTYGMTPIDHGFCLPSYRHLDGATFDWLQWPQAQFPFTGAELDHIASLSAARDAETLRALGIDEESVTTMRLSTALLQIGADAGFSLFEIASCLQRDGDFSSPSIFENLVANAATAVEGVSGSAAVDECAFYDALVAEVARAATVMFAALPKKKVRSISCFS
;
A
#
# COMPACT_ATOMS: atom_id res chain seq x y z
N MET A 1 -11.47 59.51 50.89
CA MET A 1 -11.03 58.66 49.77
C MET A 1 -10.84 59.56 48.57
N GLY A 2 -9.61 59.63 48.07
CA GLY A 2 -9.21 60.60 47.05
C GLY A 2 -9.62 60.15 45.64
N LEU A 3 -9.57 61.06 44.68
CA LEU A 3 -9.83 60.81 43.25
C LEU A 3 -8.96 59.67 42.66
N ALA A 4 -7.85 59.32 43.30
CA ALA A 4 -7.02 58.16 42.96
C ALA A 4 -7.66 56.81 43.37
N ASP A 5 -8.34 56.75 44.52
CA ASP A 5 -9.02 55.54 45.01
C ASP A 5 -10.24 55.18 44.14
N TRP A 6 -10.93 56.20 43.62
CA TRP A 6 -12.10 56.03 42.74
C TRP A 6 -11.72 55.49 41.35
N TRP A 7 -10.59 55.92 40.79
CA TRP A 7 -10.07 55.41 39.51
C TRP A 7 -9.57 53.96 39.63
N GLN A 8 -8.98 53.58 40.77
CA GLN A 8 -8.50 52.22 41.00
C GLN A 8 -9.67 51.23 41.21
N GLN A 9 -10.77 51.66 41.85
CA GLN A 9 -12.01 50.88 41.97
C GLN A 9 -12.74 50.71 40.64
N GLN A 10 -12.72 51.70 39.75
CA GLN A 10 -13.34 51.62 38.42
C GLN A 10 -12.57 50.69 37.45
N GLN A 11 -11.26 50.52 37.61
CA GLN A 11 -10.49 49.56 36.80
C GLN A 11 -10.67 48.11 37.26
N LEU A 12 -10.80 47.85 38.56
CA LEU A 12 -11.08 46.52 39.10
C LEU A 12 -12.48 46.01 38.69
N LEU A 13 -13.50 46.87 38.68
CA LEU A 13 -14.85 46.51 38.25
C LEU A 13 -14.97 46.22 36.74
N ARG A 14 -14.15 46.87 35.90
CA ARG A 14 -14.08 46.56 34.45
C ARG A 14 -13.37 45.23 34.19
N HIS A 15 -12.33 44.92 34.96
CA HIS A 15 -11.59 43.66 34.79
C HIS A 15 -12.40 42.43 35.22
N ASP A 16 -13.26 42.53 36.25
CA ASP A 16 -14.16 41.44 36.66
C ASP A 16 -15.36 41.27 35.72
N SER A 17 -15.89 42.37 35.16
CA SER A 17 -16.92 42.36 34.12
C SER A 17 -16.47 41.58 32.88
N ASP A 18 -15.25 41.84 32.41
CA ASP A 18 -14.73 41.23 31.18
C ASP A 18 -14.40 39.73 31.37
N VAL A 19 -13.96 39.33 32.57
CA VAL A 19 -13.70 37.92 32.93
C VAL A 19 -15.00 37.12 33.08
N VAL A 20 -16.05 37.70 33.64
CA VAL A 20 -17.37 37.05 33.77
C VAL A 20 -18.06 36.92 32.41
N THR A 21 -17.90 37.91 31.53
CA THR A 21 -18.47 37.89 30.17
C THR A 21 -17.74 36.88 29.27
N ALA A 22 -16.42 36.75 29.39
CA ALA A 22 -15.62 35.74 28.70
C ALA A 22 -15.91 34.29 29.17
N ARG A 23 -16.17 34.09 30.47
CA ARG A 23 -16.57 32.77 31.02
C ARG A 23 -17.99 32.36 30.62
N LYS A 24 -18.95 33.30 30.54
CA LYS A 24 -20.30 33.03 30.01
C LYS A 24 -20.30 32.75 28.49
N ALA A 25 -19.45 33.42 27.72
CA ALA A 25 -19.30 33.16 26.28
C ALA A 25 -18.68 31.77 25.99
N LYS A 26 -17.69 31.31 26.79
CA LYS A 26 -17.12 29.96 26.67
C LYS A 26 -18.11 28.85 27.08
N ARG A 27 -18.92 29.07 28.11
CA ARG A 27 -19.92 28.09 28.57
C ARG A 27 -21.10 27.93 27.60
N ASN A 28 -21.61 29.03 27.02
CA ASN A 28 -22.67 28.97 26.00
C ASN A 28 -22.21 28.35 24.66
N LYS A 29 -20.91 28.43 24.32
CA LYS A 29 -20.34 27.77 23.14
C LYS A 29 -20.19 26.25 23.35
N SER A 30 -19.81 25.83 24.56
CA SER A 30 -19.74 24.43 24.99
C SER A 30 -21.13 23.76 25.04
N GLU A 31 -22.15 24.44 25.58
CA GLU A 31 -23.51 23.89 25.67
C GLU A 31 -24.21 23.81 24.31
N ARG A 32 -23.93 24.74 23.36
CA ARG A 32 -24.45 24.65 21.97
C ARG A 32 -23.79 23.54 21.14
N LEU A 33 -22.51 23.24 21.36
CA LEU A 33 -21.82 22.12 20.70
C LEU A 33 -22.29 20.77 21.25
N HIS A 34 -22.55 20.66 22.56
CA HIS A 34 -23.09 19.43 23.14
C HIS A 34 -24.56 19.17 22.75
N HIS A 35 -25.39 20.19 22.57
CA HIS A 35 -26.78 19.98 22.14
C HIS A 35 -26.90 19.59 20.66
N HIS A 36 -26.01 20.07 19.79
CA HIS A 36 -25.98 19.66 18.38
C HIS A 36 -25.45 18.23 18.17
N HIS A 37 -24.58 17.73 19.06
CA HIS A 37 -24.11 16.34 19.03
C HIS A 37 -25.06 15.35 19.74
N ALA A 38 -25.81 15.78 20.75
CA ALA A 38 -26.74 14.91 21.48
C ALA A 38 -28.03 14.57 20.72
N GLN A 39 -28.47 15.41 19.77
CA GLN A 39 -29.68 15.14 18.96
C GLN A 39 -29.41 14.37 17.65
N ALA A 40 -28.14 14.19 17.27
CA ALA A 40 -27.76 13.30 16.15
C ALA A 40 -27.45 11.85 16.60
N GLY A 41 -27.35 11.61 17.92
CA GLY A 41 -26.88 10.35 18.52
C GLY A 41 -27.94 9.27 18.78
N THR A 42 -29.23 9.51 18.49
CA THR A 42 -30.31 8.58 18.88
C THR A 42 -31.08 7.93 17.72
N ARG A 43 -30.55 8.00 16.48
CA ARG A 43 -31.09 7.24 15.32
C ARG A 43 -30.08 6.32 14.62
N ARG A 44 -28.94 6.01 15.26
CA ARG A 44 -27.88 5.18 14.66
C ARG A 44 -27.47 3.98 15.53
N ALA A 45 -28.42 3.42 16.28
CA ALA A 45 -28.21 2.25 17.14
C ALA A 45 -28.54 0.89 16.47
N HIS A 46 -28.71 0.83 15.15
CA HIS A 46 -29.00 -0.43 14.43
C HIS A 46 -28.27 -0.59 13.09
N ALA A 47 -27.06 -0.02 12.97
CA ALA A 47 -26.15 -0.30 11.85
C ALA A 47 -24.70 -0.22 12.34
N MET A 48 -24.30 -1.17 13.20
CA MET A 48 -22.92 -1.40 13.61
C MET A 48 -22.62 -2.88 13.37
N ALA A 49 -22.00 -3.19 12.24
CA ALA A 49 -21.25 -4.42 11.95
C ALA A 49 -20.85 -4.41 10.47
N SER A 50 -20.09 -3.40 10.03
CA SER A 50 -19.40 -3.26 8.73
C SER A 50 -19.26 -1.77 8.43
N GLY A 51 -18.04 -1.27 8.38
CA GLY A 51 -17.82 0.13 8.03
C GLY A 51 -16.48 0.65 8.51
N GLY A 52 -15.45 0.29 7.76
CA GLY A 52 -14.14 0.91 7.80
C GLY A 52 -13.35 0.43 6.60
N ILE A 53 -12.37 1.25 6.22
CA ILE A 53 -11.21 0.92 5.38
C ILE A 53 -11.30 1.28 3.87
N PHE A 54 -10.24 1.93 3.39
CA PHE A 54 -9.77 2.15 2.01
C PHE A 54 -10.27 3.38 1.24
N GLN A 55 -9.51 4.48 1.36
CA GLN A 55 -9.52 5.59 0.38
C GLN A 55 -8.29 5.52 -0.55
N GLN A 56 -8.38 4.71 -1.60
CA GLN A 56 -7.49 4.79 -2.78
C GLN A 56 -7.78 6.04 -3.66
N ALA A 57 -8.53 7.05 -3.16
CA ALA A 57 -9.13 8.13 -3.96
C ALA A 57 -8.47 9.52 -3.83
N LEU A 58 -7.53 9.74 -2.89
CA LEU A 58 -6.99 11.09 -2.70
C LEU A 58 -6.03 11.53 -3.82
N ALA A 59 -5.25 10.59 -4.39
CA ALA A 59 -4.34 10.88 -5.50
C ALA A 59 -5.09 11.21 -6.82
N ALA A 60 -6.22 10.54 -7.09
CA ALA A 60 -6.99 10.74 -8.33
C ALA A 60 -7.72 12.09 -8.38
N ARG A 61 -8.14 12.65 -7.23
CA ARG A 61 -8.88 13.93 -7.19
C ARG A 61 -8.00 15.17 -7.36
N PHE A 62 -6.70 15.08 -7.08
CA PHE A 62 -5.79 16.22 -7.23
C PHE A 62 -5.31 16.42 -8.68
N PHE A 63 -5.15 15.36 -9.47
CA PHE A 63 -4.67 15.47 -10.86
C PHE A 63 -5.77 15.81 -11.88
N ALA A 64 -7.04 15.48 -11.62
CA ALA A 64 -8.15 15.82 -12.52
C ALA A 64 -8.53 17.32 -12.51
N ARG A 65 -7.95 18.14 -11.62
CA ARG A 65 -8.26 19.59 -11.50
C ARG A 65 -7.15 20.54 -11.97
N ARG A 66 -6.01 20.04 -12.46
CA ARG A 66 -4.94 20.88 -13.04
C ARG A 66 -4.84 20.66 -14.54
N GLY A 67 -5.87 21.10 -15.25
CA GLY A 67 -5.91 21.14 -16.71
C GLY A 67 -6.82 22.25 -17.19
N SER A 68 -6.50 23.51 -16.87
CA SER A 68 -6.87 24.70 -17.66
C SER A 68 -6.43 25.99 -16.97
N SER A 69 -5.35 26.61 -17.48
CA SER A 69 -5.21 28.08 -17.46
C SER A 69 -4.15 28.56 -18.45
N ALA A 70 -4.59 29.16 -19.56
CA ALA A 70 -3.97 30.26 -20.31
C ALA A 70 -4.92 30.56 -21.52
N ALA A 71 -5.86 31.52 -21.44
CA ALA A 71 -5.72 32.98 -21.63
C ALA A 71 -5.50 33.42 -23.11
N GLY A 72 -6.49 34.11 -23.70
CA GLY A 72 -6.28 35.08 -24.80
C GLY A 72 -7.27 35.10 -26.00
N ALA A 73 -8.48 35.66 -25.80
CA ALA A 73 -9.33 36.56 -26.64
C ALA A 73 -9.23 36.64 -28.21
N PRO A 74 -10.21 37.25 -28.95
CA PRO A 74 -11.66 37.50 -28.70
C PRO A 74 -12.62 37.21 -29.89
N GLU A 75 -13.92 37.26 -29.58
CA GLU A 75 -15.11 37.73 -30.36
C GLU A 75 -15.31 37.43 -31.87
N GLY A 76 -16.50 36.88 -32.20
CA GLY A 76 -17.02 36.82 -33.57
C GLY A 76 -18.38 36.14 -33.72
N LEU A 77 -19.44 36.92 -33.46
CA LEU A 77 -20.86 36.78 -33.80
C LEU A 77 -21.30 35.77 -34.93
N LEU A 78 -22.45 35.10 -34.66
CA LEU A 78 -23.61 34.77 -35.55
C LEU A 78 -24.01 33.27 -35.65
N LYS A 79 -25.22 32.98 -35.13
CA LYS A 79 -26.17 31.93 -35.61
C LYS A 79 -26.85 32.44 -36.90
N PRO A 80 -27.35 31.59 -37.84
CA PRO A 80 -28.60 30.82 -37.67
C PRO A 80 -28.64 29.44 -38.43
N SER A 81 -29.31 28.40 -37.90
CA SER A 81 -30.65 27.83 -38.22
C SER A 81 -30.83 27.09 -39.57
N CYS A 82 -31.49 25.90 -39.48
CA CYS A 82 -32.36 25.17 -40.45
C CYS A 82 -31.81 24.84 -41.85
N ASP A 83 -32.15 23.77 -42.58
CA ASP A 83 -33.03 22.60 -42.48
C ASP A 83 -32.63 21.65 -43.66
N ASP A 84 -33.26 20.48 -43.73
CA ASP A 84 -33.47 19.60 -44.91
C ASP A 84 -32.45 18.49 -45.30
N ALA A 85 -32.79 17.28 -44.81
CA ALA A 85 -33.19 16.09 -45.58
C ALA A 85 -32.36 15.62 -46.81
N LYS A 86 -31.88 14.36 -46.73
CA LYS A 86 -32.35 13.19 -47.54
C LYS A 86 -31.46 11.94 -47.35
N GLU A 87 -32.10 10.84 -46.95
CA GLU A 87 -31.66 9.44 -47.13
C GLU A 87 -31.81 8.97 -48.61
N PRO A 88 -31.57 7.69 -48.98
CA PRO A 88 -30.49 6.75 -48.65
C PRO A 88 -29.89 6.11 -49.94
N LEU A 89 -28.87 5.26 -49.85
CA LEU A 89 -28.48 4.38 -50.97
C LEU A 89 -28.09 2.98 -50.51
N ASP A 90 -28.69 2.03 -51.22
CA ASP A 90 -28.73 0.58 -51.01
C ASP A 90 -27.73 -0.15 -51.94
N ALA A 91 -27.59 -1.45 -51.68
CA ALA A 91 -26.69 -2.47 -52.18
C ALA A 91 -26.38 -2.58 -53.70
N THR A 92 -25.24 -3.23 -54.01
CA THR A 92 -25.03 -4.40 -54.92
C THR A 92 -23.53 -4.51 -55.29
N ALA A 93 -22.80 -5.60 -55.01
CA ALA A 93 -22.80 -6.97 -55.53
C ALA A 93 -21.97 -7.21 -56.83
N GLN A 94 -20.84 -7.91 -56.65
CA GLN A 94 -20.38 -9.13 -57.35
C GLN A 94 -19.56 -9.14 -58.67
N ARG A 95 -18.52 -10.03 -58.63
CA ARG A 95 -17.89 -10.92 -59.66
C ARG A 95 -16.81 -10.29 -60.58
N ASN A 96 -15.75 -10.96 -61.05
CA ASN A 96 -15.26 -12.36 -61.01
C ASN A 96 -13.80 -12.49 -61.59
N SER A 97 -13.23 -13.70 -61.45
CA SER A 97 -12.16 -14.38 -62.26
C SER A 97 -10.69 -14.23 -61.78
N GLY A 98 -9.82 -15.25 -61.76
CA GLY A 98 -9.88 -16.70 -62.06
C GLY A 98 -8.49 -17.39 -61.95
N ALA A 99 -8.48 -18.67 -61.51
CA ALA A 99 -7.51 -19.80 -61.66
C ALA A 99 -5.96 -19.56 -61.62
N SER A 100 -5.09 -20.41 -61.00
CA SER A 100 -5.00 -21.87 -61.20
C SER A 100 -4.01 -22.59 -60.23
N ARG A 101 -4.45 -23.77 -59.74
CA ARG A 101 -3.79 -25.08 -59.45
C ARG A 101 -2.42 -25.19 -58.75
N LEU A 102 -2.39 -25.98 -57.67
CA LEU A 102 -1.63 -27.26 -57.55
C LEU A 102 -2.23 -28.20 -56.47
N ARG A 103 -2.17 -29.51 -56.77
CA ARG A 103 -2.74 -30.71 -56.10
C ARG A 103 -2.10 -31.01 -54.74
N ALA A 104 -2.85 -31.30 -53.68
CA ALA A 104 -3.46 -32.59 -53.27
C ALA A 104 -2.50 -33.61 -52.63
N LEU A 105 -2.67 -33.83 -51.31
CA LEU A 105 -2.54 -35.11 -50.61
C LEU A 105 -3.54 -35.12 -49.44
N PHE A 106 -4.53 -36.01 -49.51
CA PHE A 106 -5.50 -36.29 -48.44
C PHE A 106 -5.19 -37.66 -47.84
N SER A 107 -5.37 -37.81 -46.53
CA SER A 107 -5.86 -39.06 -45.95
C SER A 107 -6.69 -38.82 -44.68
N ARG A 108 -8.01 -38.91 -44.89
CA ARG A 108 -9.06 -39.53 -44.07
C ARG A 108 -8.99 -39.46 -42.54
N SER A 109 -9.93 -38.71 -41.95
CA SER A 109 -10.48 -38.96 -40.62
C SER A 109 -11.52 -40.10 -40.65
N PRO A 110 -11.64 -40.92 -39.58
CA PRO A 110 -12.86 -41.65 -39.27
C PRO A 110 -13.62 -41.01 -38.09
N ALA A 111 -14.89 -41.40 -37.99
CA ALA A 111 -15.97 -40.79 -37.21
C ALA A 111 -15.88 -41.00 -35.69
N LEU A 112 -16.48 -40.05 -34.96
CA LEU A 112 -16.74 -40.10 -33.51
C LEU A 112 -17.91 -41.03 -33.19
N THR A 113 -17.72 -41.92 -32.22
CA THR A 113 -18.78 -42.56 -31.41
C THR A 113 -18.34 -42.56 -29.93
N PRO A 114 -19.29 -42.62 -28.97
CA PRO A 114 -19.18 -41.90 -27.72
C PRO A 114 -18.89 -42.81 -26.53
N GLU A 115 -17.67 -42.78 -26.00
CA GLU A 115 -17.36 -43.30 -24.67
C GLU A 115 -16.27 -42.47 -24.03
N HIS A 116 -16.49 -42.05 -22.78
CA HIS A 116 -15.59 -42.15 -21.62
C HIS A 116 -15.87 -41.03 -20.62
N CYS A 117 -16.43 -41.43 -19.48
CA CYS A 117 -16.43 -40.68 -18.24
C CYS A 117 -14.95 -40.52 -17.82
N GLY A 118 -14.36 -39.35 -18.08
CA GLY A 118 -12.97 -39.06 -17.80
C GLY A 118 -12.75 -38.81 -16.30
N HIS A 119 -11.97 -39.67 -15.66
CA HIS A 119 -11.28 -39.32 -14.42
C HIS A 119 -10.43 -38.07 -14.68
N LEU A 120 -10.57 -37.08 -13.77
CA LEU A 120 -9.71 -35.90 -13.70
C LEU A 120 -8.27 -36.34 -13.46
N THR A 121 -7.47 -36.41 -14.51
CA THR A 121 -6.00 -36.40 -14.36
C THR A 121 -5.60 -35.00 -13.93
N VAL A 122 -5.22 -34.89 -12.66
CA VAL A 122 -4.47 -33.76 -12.11
C VAL A 122 -3.24 -33.56 -13.01
N LEU A 123 -3.19 -32.42 -13.70
CA LEU A 123 -1.96 -32.00 -14.37
C LEU A 123 -0.95 -31.67 -13.27
N GLU A 124 0.04 -32.53 -13.07
CA GLU A 124 1.19 -32.25 -12.21
C GLU A 124 1.90 -31.01 -12.75
N MET A 125 1.71 -29.89 -12.06
CA MET A 125 2.56 -28.72 -12.20
C MET A 125 3.93 -29.07 -11.62
N ALA A 126 5.01 -28.71 -12.34
CA ALA A 126 6.37 -28.90 -11.85
C ALA A 126 6.52 -28.25 -10.46
N PRO A 127 7.21 -28.91 -9.51
CA PRO A 127 7.30 -28.41 -8.14
C PRO A 127 8.06 -27.07 -8.11
N PRO A 128 7.63 -26.10 -7.27
CA PRO A 128 8.37 -24.86 -7.09
C PRO A 128 9.79 -25.13 -6.57
N PRO A 129 10.77 -24.25 -6.86
CA PRO A 129 12.14 -24.41 -6.39
C PRO A 129 12.19 -24.56 -4.88
N ALA A 130 13.18 -25.33 -4.39
CA ALA A 130 13.27 -25.93 -3.06
C ALA A 130 13.45 -24.99 -1.84
N TRP A 131 12.85 -23.80 -1.85
CA TRP A 131 12.46 -23.15 -0.61
C TRP A 131 11.13 -23.79 -0.20
N ARG A 132 11.12 -24.65 0.81
CA ARG A 132 9.85 -25.14 1.33
C ARG A 132 9.07 -23.93 1.83
N ALA A 133 7.84 -23.75 1.38
CA ALA A 133 6.90 -22.90 2.07
C ALA A 133 7.01 -23.21 3.57
N SER A 134 7.13 -22.17 4.40
CA SER A 134 7.20 -22.39 5.85
C SER A 134 6.00 -23.24 6.30
N GLU A 135 6.17 -24.05 7.35
CA GLU A 135 5.09 -24.88 7.89
C GLU A 135 3.81 -24.05 8.12
N THR A 136 3.97 -22.81 8.63
CA THR A 136 2.90 -21.82 8.77
C THR A 136 2.16 -21.50 7.48
N VAL A 137 2.84 -21.40 6.34
CA VAL A 137 2.20 -21.15 5.04
C VAL A 137 1.46 -22.38 4.55
N VAL A 138 2.05 -23.57 4.69
CA VAL A 138 1.39 -24.83 4.31
C VAL A 138 0.12 -25.06 5.12
N ASP A 139 0.20 -24.84 6.43
CA ASP A 139 -0.95 -24.93 7.33
C ASP A 139 -2.03 -23.90 6.98
N TRP A 140 -1.60 -22.69 6.60
CA TRP A 140 -2.53 -21.65 6.17
C TRP A 140 -3.25 -22.01 4.85
N GLU A 141 -2.54 -22.54 3.86
CA GLU A 141 -3.14 -23.01 2.61
C GLU A 141 -4.15 -24.14 2.86
N ALA A 142 -3.80 -25.08 3.75
CA ALA A 142 -4.70 -26.15 4.16
C ALA A 142 -5.95 -25.62 4.88
N GLU A 143 -5.80 -24.63 5.76
CA GLU A 143 -6.90 -23.96 6.46
C GLU A 143 -7.86 -23.25 5.47
N VAL A 144 -7.31 -22.54 4.48
CA VAL A 144 -8.10 -21.91 3.40
C VAL A 144 -8.87 -22.95 2.58
N HIS A 145 -8.23 -24.06 2.20
CA HIS A 145 -8.92 -25.13 1.47
C HIS A 145 -10.03 -25.79 2.29
N ALA A 146 -9.78 -26.05 3.58
CA ALA A 146 -10.79 -26.59 4.49
C ALA A 146 -11.98 -25.64 4.64
N ALA A 147 -11.72 -24.33 4.74
CA ALA A 147 -12.73 -23.29 4.84
C ALA A 147 -13.62 -23.22 3.59
N LEU A 148 -13.04 -23.36 2.40
CA LEU A 148 -13.79 -23.38 1.13
C LEU A 148 -14.62 -24.65 0.92
N ALA A 149 -14.31 -25.73 1.63
CA ALA A 149 -15.08 -26.97 1.60
C ALA A 149 -16.32 -26.94 2.51
N VAL A 150 -16.48 -25.90 3.35
CA VAL A 150 -17.65 -25.75 4.22
C VAL A 150 -18.87 -25.33 3.39
N ASP A 151 -19.99 -26.03 3.57
CA ASP A 151 -21.26 -25.67 2.95
C ASP A 151 -21.68 -24.24 3.37
N GLY A 152 -21.88 -23.38 2.37
CA GLY A 152 -22.20 -21.97 2.59
C GLY A 152 -20.98 -21.04 2.72
N ALA A 153 -19.76 -21.55 2.53
CA ALA A 153 -18.59 -20.71 2.41
C ALA A 153 -18.74 -19.70 1.25
N ALA A 154 -18.36 -18.45 1.50
CA ALA A 154 -18.53 -17.38 0.54
C ALA A 154 -17.37 -16.38 0.55
N PHE A 155 -17.09 -15.82 -0.62
CA PHE A 155 -16.29 -14.61 -0.75
C PHE A 155 -17.22 -13.40 -0.77
N GLN A 156 -17.04 -12.50 0.20
CA GLN A 156 -17.79 -11.25 0.28
C GLN A 156 -16.88 -10.08 -0.10
N LEU A 157 -17.23 -9.35 -1.17
CA LEU A 157 -16.52 -8.15 -1.58
C LEU A 157 -16.61 -7.08 -0.48
N ALA A 158 -15.48 -6.46 -0.14
CA ALA A 158 -15.41 -5.34 0.78
C ALA A 158 -16.27 -4.15 0.26
N SER A 159 -16.85 -3.35 1.14
CA SER A 159 -17.68 -2.20 0.72
C SER A 159 -16.87 -1.13 -0.02
N ASP A 160 -15.62 -0.93 0.40
CA ASP A 160 -14.80 0.22 0.02
C ASP A 160 -13.47 -0.20 -0.65
N GLY A 161 -12.71 0.77 -1.16
CA GLY A 161 -11.48 0.56 -1.95
C GLY A 161 -11.68 0.69 -3.47
N CYS A 162 -10.61 0.52 -4.26
CA CYS A 162 -10.64 0.59 -5.72
C CYS A 162 -10.27 -0.73 -6.42
N GLY A 163 -10.06 -1.82 -5.69
CA GLY A 163 -9.80 -3.17 -6.21
C GLY A 163 -10.80 -4.23 -5.72
N GLY A 164 -10.63 -5.46 -6.21
CA GLY A 164 -11.26 -6.66 -5.70
C GLY A 164 -10.59 -7.11 -4.40
N VAL A 165 -11.28 -6.91 -3.28
CA VAL A 165 -10.85 -7.36 -1.95
C VAL A 165 -12.00 -8.13 -1.33
N TYR A 166 -11.78 -9.40 -1.03
CA TYR A 166 -12.84 -10.31 -0.61
C TYR A 166 -12.54 -10.90 0.76
N PHE A 167 -13.49 -10.79 1.67
CA PHE A 167 -13.45 -11.54 2.91
C PHE A 167 -13.92 -12.98 2.64
N LEU A 168 -13.10 -13.96 3.00
CA LEU A 168 -13.45 -15.37 2.99
C LEU A 168 -14.21 -15.70 4.26
N HIS A 169 -15.47 -16.08 4.13
CA HIS A 169 -16.37 -16.45 5.21
C HIS A 169 -16.71 -17.94 5.10
N PRO A 170 -16.05 -18.84 5.87
CA PRO A 170 -16.52 -20.23 6.00
C PRO A 170 -17.82 -20.32 6.82
N ALA A 171 -18.07 -19.33 7.67
CA ALA A 171 -19.26 -19.18 8.49
C ALA A 171 -19.52 -17.68 8.75
N ALA A 172 -20.10 -17.32 9.90
CA ALA A 172 -20.41 -15.92 10.20
C ALA A 172 -19.16 -15.01 10.30
N ALA A 173 -18.06 -15.51 10.86
CA ALA A 173 -16.82 -14.76 11.01
C ALA A 173 -15.91 -14.91 9.77
N PRO A 174 -15.23 -13.84 9.34
CA PRO A 174 -14.23 -13.93 8.28
C PRO A 174 -12.98 -14.68 8.76
N LEU A 175 -12.42 -15.49 7.87
CA LEU A 175 -11.19 -16.24 8.10
C LEU A 175 -9.98 -15.59 7.43
N GLY A 176 -10.18 -15.06 6.22
CA GLY A 176 -9.09 -14.54 5.39
C GLY A 176 -9.55 -13.41 4.48
N VAL A 177 -8.60 -12.72 3.88
CA VAL A 177 -8.79 -11.67 2.89
C VAL A 177 -8.10 -12.11 1.60
N PHE A 178 -8.86 -12.28 0.53
CA PHE A 178 -8.39 -12.66 -0.79
C PHE A 178 -8.40 -11.46 -1.75
N LYS A 179 -7.29 -11.23 -2.44
CA LYS A 179 -7.10 -10.14 -3.40
C LYS A 179 -6.64 -10.72 -4.75
N PRO A 180 -7.56 -10.98 -5.70
CA PRO A 180 -7.21 -11.49 -7.03
C PRO A 180 -6.34 -10.50 -7.82
N ARG A 181 -5.30 -10.99 -8.47
CA ARG A 181 -4.34 -10.17 -9.24
C ARG A 181 -4.98 -9.42 -10.39
N ASP A 182 -5.96 -10.05 -11.04
CA ASP A 182 -6.67 -9.51 -12.19
C ASP A 182 -7.86 -8.61 -11.84
N GLU A 183 -8.13 -8.44 -10.54
CA GLU A 183 -9.12 -7.53 -9.99
C GLU A 183 -8.49 -6.35 -9.24
N GLU A 184 -7.17 -6.23 -9.22
CA GLU A 184 -6.45 -5.08 -8.66
C GLU A 184 -6.93 -3.76 -9.31
N TYR A 185 -6.62 -2.62 -8.70
CA TYR A 185 -6.89 -1.32 -9.31
C TYR A 185 -6.29 -1.27 -10.73
N MET A 186 -7.10 -0.89 -11.71
CA MET A 186 -6.75 -0.84 -13.15
C MET A 186 -6.57 -2.19 -13.84
N ALA A 187 -6.79 -3.31 -13.14
CA ALA A 187 -6.73 -4.65 -13.72
C ALA A 187 -7.97 -5.00 -14.57
N PRO A 188 -7.85 -5.97 -15.50
CA PRO A 188 -8.89 -6.24 -16.51
C PRO A 188 -10.25 -6.66 -15.96
N ARG A 189 -10.30 -7.31 -14.80
CA ARG A 189 -11.53 -7.80 -14.16
C ARG A 189 -11.92 -7.01 -12.92
N ASN A 190 -11.38 -5.81 -12.73
CA ASN A 190 -11.67 -4.97 -11.57
C ASN A 190 -13.20 -4.80 -11.33
N PRO A 191 -13.74 -5.26 -10.18
CA PRO A 191 -15.18 -5.30 -9.94
C PRO A 191 -15.81 -3.93 -9.68
N ARG A 192 -14.97 -2.89 -9.54
CA ARG A 192 -15.39 -1.50 -9.26
C ARG A 192 -15.36 -0.63 -10.52
N GLY A 193 -15.01 -1.20 -11.66
CA GLY A 193 -14.98 -0.51 -12.95
C GLY A 193 -13.72 0.32 -13.21
N PHE A 194 -12.73 0.29 -12.31
CA PHE A 194 -11.43 0.92 -12.53
C PHE A 194 -10.56 -0.01 -13.35
N VAL A 195 -10.68 0.06 -14.68
CA VAL A 195 -9.98 -0.81 -15.63
C VAL A 195 -9.15 0.03 -16.59
N LYS A 196 -7.89 -0.37 -16.82
CA LYS A 196 -7.08 0.14 -17.92
C LYS A 196 -7.32 -0.74 -19.16
N GLU A 197 -7.65 -0.11 -20.28
CA GLU A 197 -7.85 -0.83 -21.54
C GLU A 197 -6.56 -1.58 -21.94
N HIS A 198 -6.72 -2.82 -22.39
CA HIS A 198 -5.63 -3.71 -22.80
C HIS A 198 -4.55 -3.98 -21.73
N ALA A 199 -4.88 -3.80 -20.45
CA ALA A 199 -3.96 -4.18 -19.38
C ALA A 199 -3.72 -5.70 -19.39
N VAL A 200 -2.45 -6.06 -19.22
CA VAL A 200 -1.97 -7.43 -19.03
C VAL A 200 -1.41 -7.53 -17.62
N VAL A 201 -1.99 -8.45 -16.84
CA VAL A 201 -1.60 -8.71 -15.44
C VAL A 201 -0.13 -9.12 -15.37
N GLY A 202 0.62 -8.46 -14.49
CA GLY A 202 2.05 -8.68 -14.28
C GLY A 202 2.97 -8.02 -15.30
N GLU A 203 2.45 -7.53 -16.42
CA GLU A 203 3.25 -6.92 -17.49
C GLU A 203 2.99 -5.42 -17.62
N THR A 204 1.73 -4.99 -17.60
CA THR A 204 1.38 -3.58 -17.82
C THR A 204 1.79 -2.72 -16.64
N GLU A 205 2.55 -1.66 -16.91
CA GLU A 205 2.90 -0.66 -15.91
C GLU A 205 1.67 -0.02 -15.30
N HIS A 206 1.73 0.15 -13.97
CA HIS A 206 0.65 0.72 -13.20
C HIS A 206 0.55 2.24 -13.51
N PRO A 207 -0.65 2.74 -13.86
CA PRO A 207 -0.79 4.08 -14.45
C PRO A 207 -0.65 5.24 -13.46
N VAL A 208 -0.73 4.97 -12.15
CA VAL A 208 -0.66 6.00 -11.09
C VAL A 208 0.61 5.80 -10.27
N ASN A 209 0.76 4.64 -9.65
CA ASN A 209 1.94 4.23 -8.88
C ASN A 209 3.06 3.76 -9.81
N LYS A 210 4.03 4.64 -10.12
CA LYS A 210 5.20 4.30 -10.94
C LYS A 210 6.08 3.27 -10.25
N GLY A 211 6.82 2.48 -11.02
CA GLY A 211 7.65 1.39 -10.49
C GLY A 211 6.87 0.13 -10.12
N PHE A 212 5.57 0.08 -10.40
CA PHE A 212 4.70 -1.08 -10.20
C PHE A 212 4.10 -1.58 -11.51
N ARG A 213 3.65 -2.84 -11.51
CA ARG A 213 2.88 -3.45 -12.59
C ARG A 213 1.54 -3.93 -12.04
N ILE A 214 0.49 -3.75 -12.84
CA ILE A 214 -0.88 -4.14 -12.50
C ILE A 214 -0.91 -5.63 -12.14
N GLY A 215 -1.46 -5.97 -10.98
CA GLY A 215 -1.64 -7.36 -10.53
C GLY A 215 -0.42 -7.95 -9.82
N ASN A 216 0.70 -7.24 -9.71
CA ASN A 216 1.84 -7.72 -8.91
C ASN A 216 1.72 -7.39 -7.41
N GLY A 217 0.62 -6.78 -6.96
CA GLY A 217 0.38 -6.53 -5.54
C GLY A 217 0.32 -7.82 -4.72
N ALA A 218 -0.22 -8.91 -5.27
CA ALA A 218 -0.30 -10.20 -4.56
C ALA A 218 1.08 -10.76 -4.16
N LEU A 219 2.09 -10.60 -5.03
CA LEU A 219 3.46 -11.05 -4.76
C LEU A 219 4.10 -10.20 -3.64
N ARG A 220 3.79 -8.90 -3.62
CA ARG A 220 4.29 -7.93 -2.62
C ARG A 220 3.68 -8.15 -1.24
N GLU A 221 2.40 -8.51 -1.19
CA GLU A 221 1.73 -8.94 0.04
C GLU A 221 2.42 -10.16 0.67
N ARG A 222 2.71 -11.18 -0.16
CA ARG A 222 3.46 -12.36 0.29
C ARG A 222 4.90 -12.00 0.69
N ALA A 223 5.57 -11.16 -0.08
CA ALA A 223 6.93 -10.70 0.23
C ALA A 223 7.01 -10.01 1.59
N ALA A 224 6.05 -9.13 1.92
CA ALA A 224 6.00 -8.47 3.22
C ALA A 224 5.89 -9.47 4.38
N TYR A 225 5.04 -10.50 4.23
CA TYR A 225 4.92 -11.56 5.23
C TYR A 225 6.23 -12.37 5.37
N GLU A 226 6.81 -12.86 4.26
CA GLU A 226 8.02 -13.69 4.31
C GLU A 226 9.21 -12.91 4.90
N LEU A 227 9.35 -11.62 4.58
CA LEU A 227 10.39 -10.76 5.12
C LEU A 227 10.22 -10.42 6.60
N ASP A 228 9.00 -10.48 7.15
CA ASP A 228 8.74 -10.31 8.58
C ASP A 228 8.89 -11.64 9.34
N ALA A 229 8.29 -12.71 8.80
CA ALA A 229 8.32 -14.06 9.36
C ALA A 229 9.74 -14.60 9.50
N ALA A 230 10.64 -14.28 8.56
CA ALA A 230 12.03 -14.70 8.59
C ALA A 230 12.86 -14.08 9.74
N TYR A 231 12.27 -13.14 10.51
CA TYR A 231 12.82 -12.58 11.74
C TYR A 231 11.85 -12.69 12.92
N GLY A 232 11.03 -13.74 12.93
CA GLY A 232 10.13 -14.06 14.04
C GLY A 232 8.82 -13.26 14.06
N GLY A 233 8.44 -12.65 12.94
CA GLY A 233 7.20 -11.86 12.85
C GLY A 233 7.26 -10.60 13.71
N PHE A 234 8.42 -9.92 13.70
CA PHE A 234 8.70 -8.77 14.55
C PHE A 234 7.68 -7.64 14.39
N SER A 235 7.25 -7.39 13.15
CA SER A 235 6.26 -6.37 12.79
C SER A 235 4.83 -6.89 12.83
N GLY A 236 4.65 -8.20 12.83
CA GLY A 236 3.35 -8.86 13.00
C GLY A 236 2.51 -8.89 11.74
N VAL A 237 3.12 -8.99 10.55
CA VAL A 237 2.37 -9.16 9.30
C VAL A 237 1.60 -10.50 9.36
N PRO A 238 0.27 -10.51 9.14
CA PRO A 238 -0.47 -11.76 9.18
C PRO A 238 -0.01 -12.72 8.07
N VAL A 239 -0.11 -14.04 8.34
CA VAL A 239 0.28 -15.06 7.35
C VAL A 239 -0.39 -14.80 6.02
N THR A 240 0.43 -14.73 4.97
CA THR A 240 0.01 -14.37 3.63
C THR A 240 0.70 -15.26 2.62
N THR A 241 -0.08 -15.88 1.74
CA THR A 241 0.43 -16.67 0.62
C THR A 241 -0.31 -16.29 -0.67
N VAL A 242 0.12 -16.84 -1.79
CA VAL A 242 -0.54 -16.67 -3.09
C VAL A 242 -1.18 -17.99 -3.46
N MET A 243 -2.49 -17.98 -3.71
CA MET A 243 -3.27 -19.17 -4.07
C MET A 243 -4.09 -18.90 -5.34
N THR A 244 -4.45 -19.98 -6.02
CA THR A 244 -5.42 -19.95 -7.12
C THR A 244 -6.78 -20.43 -6.61
N LEU A 245 -7.74 -19.50 -6.44
CA LEU A 245 -9.03 -19.76 -5.80
C LEU A 245 -10.19 -19.36 -6.72
N ALA A 246 -11.28 -20.13 -6.71
CA ALA A 246 -12.53 -19.74 -7.37
C ALA A 246 -13.44 -19.04 -6.39
N GLN A 247 -13.85 -17.79 -6.69
CA GLN A 247 -14.70 -17.02 -5.79
C GLN A 247 -16.14 -17.53 -5.72
N ARG A 248 -16.62 -18.20 -6.78
CA ARG A 248 -17.94 -18.84 -6.85
C ARG A 248 -17.84 -20.21 -7.53
N PRO A 249 -18.72 -21.16 -7.17
CA PRO A 249 -18.80 -22.44 -7.87
C PRO A 249 -19.03 -22.26 -9.37
N GLY A 250 -18.20 -22.91 -10.18
CA GLY A 250 -18.28 -22.85 -11.65
C GLY A 250 -17.58 -21.65 -12.30
N GLU A 251 -17.00 -20.74 -11.51
CA GLU A 251 -16.17 -19.66 -12.05
C GLU A 251 -14.71 -20.09 -12.21
N PRO A 252 -13.98 -19.51 -13.19
CA PRO A 252 -12.55 -19.75 -13.31
C PRO A 252 -11.82 -19.31 -12.04
N ALA A 253 -10.97 -20.19 -11.51
CA ALA A 253 -10.11 -19.83 -10.40
C ALA A 253 -9.11 -18.75 -10.82
N THR A 254 -8.83 -17.81 -9.92
CA THR A 254 -7.94 -16.68 -10.13
C THR A 254 -6.79 -16.74 -9.13
N GLU A 255 -5.62 -16.33 -9.57
CA GLU A 255 -4.47 -16.19 -8.69
C GLU A 255 -4.57 -14.88 -7.91
N GLY A 256 -4.32 -14.92 -6.61
CA GLY A 256 -4.37 -13.76 -5.73
C GLY A 256 -3.67 -14.01 -4.40
N SER A 257 -3.40 -12.95 -3.65
CA SER A 257 -2.91 -13.10 -2.28
C SER A 257 -4.07 -13.46 -1.36
N VAL A 258 -3.82 -14.35 -0.40
CA VAL A 258 -4.74 -14.67 0.68
C VAL A 258 -4.03 -14.48 2.01
N GLN A 259 -4.47 -13.48 2.75
CA GLN A 259 -3.94 -13.10 4.06
C GLN A 259 -4.91 -13.53 5.14
N ARG A 260 -4.40 -14.05 6.26
CA ARG A 260 -5.25 -14.37 7.42
C ARG A 260 -5.92 -13.11 7.95
N PHE A 261 -7.23 -13.21 8.20
CA PHE A 261 -8.00 -12.11 8.78
C PHE A 261 -7.58 -11.93 10.25
N VAL A 262 -7.38 -10.67 10.65
CA VAL A 262 -7.07 -10.31 12.03
C VAL A 262 -8.25 -9.58 12.62
N VAL A 263 -8.78 -10.10 13.73
CA VAL A 263 -9.79 -9.42 14.52
C VAL A 263 -9.14 -8.23 15.21
N SER A 264 -9.67 -7.03 14.99
CA SER A 264 -9.20 -5.78 15.57
C SER A 264 -10.37 -4.95 16.09
N GLU A 265 -10.09 -3.99 16.97
CA GLU A 265 -11.11 -3.05 17.47
C GLU A 265 -11.43 -1.98 16.42
N CYS A 266 -10.38 -1.41 15.80
CA CYS A 266 -10.47 -0.40 14.76
C CYS A 266 -9.15 -0.33 13.98
N SER A 267 -9.02 0.61 13.03
CA SER A 267 -7.73 0.98 12.45
C SER A 267 -7.11 2.16 13.21
N ALA A 268 -5.85 2.48 12.92
CA ALA A 268 -5.17 3.63 13.52
C ALA A 268 -5.77 4.97 13.07
N GLU A 269 -6.58 5.01 12.01
CA GLU A 269 -7.24 6.24 11.55
C GLU A 269 -8.35 6.70 12.51
N ASP A 270 -8.92 5.77 13.29
CA ASP A 270 -10.01 6.01 14.23
C ASP A 270 -9.53 6.41 15.63
N MET A 271 -8.21 6.44 15.86
CA MET A 271 -7.63 6.57 17.19
C MET A 271 -6.59 7.70 17.28
N GLY A 272 -6.59 8.43 18.39
CA GLY A 272 -5.59 9.46 18.64
C GLY A 272 -4.20 8.87 18.92
N THR A 273 -3.15 9.47 18.35
CA THR A 273 -1.77 8.95 18.42
C THR A 273 -1.22 8.75 19.83
N LEU A 274 -1.78 9.41 20.85
CA LEU A 274 -1.41 9.20 22.26
C LEU A 274 -1.73 7.78 22.79
N LYS A 275 -2.51 7.00 22.04
CA LYS A 275 -2.86 5.61 22.35
C LYS A 275 -1.91 4.59 21.72
N PHE A 276 -0.91 5.06 20.98
CA PHE A 276 0.03 4.19 20.27
C PHE A 276 1.29 4.00 21.11
N ALA A 277 1.63 2.75 21.37
CA ALA A 277 2.88 2.41 22.04
C ALA A 277 4.06 2.68 21.09
N ILE A 278 5.13 3.28 21.62
CA ILE A 278 6.38 3.52 20.88
C ILE A 278 6.89 2.26 20.16
N PRO A 279 7.07 1.10 20.83
CA PRO A 279 7.59 -0.09 20.16
C PRO A 279 6.67 -0.60 19.04
N GLU A 280 5.36 -0.39 19.12
CA GLU A 280 4.43 -0.83 18.08
C GLU A 280 4.56 0.03 16.81
N VAL A 281 4.75 1.35 16.97
CA VAL A 281 5.05 2.23 15.84
C VAL A 281 6.41 1.91 15.23
N HIS A 282 7.42 1.62 16.06
CA HIS A 282 8.76 1.25 15.59
C HIS A 282 8.75 -0.05 14.79
N LYS A 283 8.05 -1.08 15.27
CA LYS A 283 7.85 -2.35 14.56
C LYS A 283 7.29 -2.16 13.15
N VAL A 284 6.21 -1.40 13.02
CA VAL A 284 5.60 -1.11 11.70
C VAL A 284 6.57 -0.33 10.82
N GLY A 285 7.16 0.73 11.36
CA GLY A 285 8.02 1.62 10.57
C GLY A 285 9.33 0.98 10.12
N ILE A 286 9.93 0.10 10.92
CA ILE A 286 11.12 -0.67 10.53
C ILE A 286 10.84 -1.50 9.28
N LEU A 287 9.72 -2.22 9.24
CA LEU A 287 9.34 -3.00 8.06
C LEU A 287 9.00 -2.10 6.88
N ASP A 288 8.22 -1.04 7.08
CA ASP A 288 7.84 -0.14 6.00
C ASP A 288 9.03 0.55 5.34
N VAL A 289 10.06 0.92 6.12
CA VAL A 289 11.33 1.44 5.58
C VAL A 289 11.99 0.37 4.73
N ARG A 290 12.15 -0.87 5.21
CA ARG A 290 12.76 -1.98 4.43
C ARG A 290 12.02 -2.24 3.13
N LEU A 291 10.69 -2.19 3.19
CA LEU A 291 9.83 -2.44 2.03
C LEU A 291 9.71 -1.22 1.10
N PHE A 292 10.22 -0.05 1.48
CA PHE A 292 9.92 1.21 0.80
C PHE A 292 8.41 1.34 0.53
N ASN A 293 7.60 1.25 1.58
CA ASN A 293 6.15 1.25 1.44
C ASN A 293 5.68 2.60 0.85
N THR A 294 4.90 2.54 -0.23
CA THR A 294 4.40 3.75 -0.91
C THR A 294 2.96 4.09 -0.54
N ASP A 295 2.33 3.31 0.34
CA ASP A 295 0.92 3.47 0.72
C ASP A 295 0.65 3.11 2.20
N ARG A 296 1.60 3.39 3.10
CA ARG A 296 1.34 3.24 4.54
C ARG A 296 0.57 4.44 5.07
N HIS A 297 -0.75 4.31 5.07
CA HIS A 297 -1.65 5.20 5.80
C HIS A 297 -2.19 4.57 7.09
N ALA A 298 -2.74 5.38 7.99
CA ALA A 298 -3.25 4.93 9.30
C ALA A 298 -4.35 3.86 9.19
N GLY A 299 -5.16 3.90 8.13
CA GLY A 299 -6.16 2.85 7.83
C GLY A 299 -5.57 1.47 7.54
N ASN A 300 -4.28 1.37 7.19
CA ASN A 300 -3.58 0.11 6.93
C ASN A 300 -2.89 -0.47 8.18
N ILE A 301 -3.20 0.07 9.37
CA ILE A 301 -2.67 -0.40 10.65
C ILE A 301 -3.86 -0.74 11.53
N LEU A 302 -4.05 -2.03 11.82
CA LEU A 302 -5.12 -2.51 12.69
C LEU A 302 -4.70 -2.37 14.16
N LEU A 303 -5.65 -1.99 15.02
CA LEU A 303 -5.45 -1.81 16.44
C LEU A 303 -6.15 -2.89 17.26
N THR A 304 -5.40 -3.54 18.14
CA THR A 304 -5.92 -4.51 19.10
C THR A 304 -5.63 -4.06 20.53
N PRO A 305 -6.61 -4.10 21.45
CA PRO A 305 -6.36 -3.74 22.85
C PRO A 305 -5.26 -4.59 23.45
N ARG A 306 -4.33 -3.96 24.18
CA ARG A 306 -3.35 -4.66 24.99
C ARG A 306 -3.93 -4.90 26.37
N ALA A 307 -3.81 -6.12 26.87
CA ALA A 307 -4.27 -6.45 28.21
C ALA A 307 -3.54 -5.57 29.23
N GLU A 308 -4.30 -4.93 30.11
CA GLU A 308 -3.78 -4.13 31.24
C GLU A 308 -2.98 -2.88 30.84
N GLU A 309 -2.95 -2.50 29.56
CA GLU A 309 -2.26 -1.30 29.09
C GLU A 309 -3.24 -0.28 28.49
N PRO A 310 -2.99 1.03 28.61
CA PRO A 310 -3.82 2.07 28.01
C PRO A 310 -3.58 2.25 26.50
N THR A 311 -2.68 1.44 25.90
CA THR A 311 -2.22 1.52 24.51
C THR A 311 -2.67 0.32 23.69
N TYR A 312 -2.55 0.41 22.36
CA TYR A 312 -2.92 -0.65 21.43
C TYR A 312 -1.69 -1.37 20.87
N GLY A 313 -1.86 -2.66 20.58
CA GLY A 313 -0.99 -3.41 19.68
C GLY A 313 -1.33 -3.07 18.23
N MET A 314 -0.34 -3.15 17.34
CA MET A 314 -0.48 -2.76 15.94
C MET A 314 -0.19 -3.93 15.01
N THR A 315 -1.06 -4.14 14.03
CA THR A 315 -0.87 -5.13 12.97
C THR A 315 -0.87 -4.41 11.61
N PRO A 316 0.26 -4.34 10.90
CA PRO A 316 0.31 -3.78 9.56
C PRO A 316 -0.33 -4.75 8.56
N ILE A 317 -1.20 -4.22 7.70
CA ILE A 317 -1.83 -4.95 6.60
C ILE A 317 -1.64 -4.19 5.28
N ASP A 318 -2.09 -4.76 4.18
CA ASP A 318 -2.14 -4.11 2.85
C ASP A 318 -0.78 -3.60 2.35
N HIS A 319 0.08 -4.54 1.95
CA HIS A 319 1.43 -4.27 1.44
C HIS A 319 1.51 -4.36 -0.10
N GLY A 320 0.37 -4.29 -0.80
CA GLY A 320 0.32 -4.41 -2.27
C GLY A 320 1.15 -3.35 -3.01
N PHE A 321 1.35 -2.17 -2.41
CA PHE A 321 2.16 -1.08 -2.94
C PHE A 321 3.44 -0.85 -2.12
N CYS A 322 4.27 -1.90 -2.02
CA CYS A 322 5.63 -1.81 -1.49
C CYS A 322 6.64 -2.37 -2.50
N LEU A 323 7.93 -2.14 -2.31
CA LEU A 323 8.99 -2.60 -3.22
C LEU A 323 8.76 -2.11 -4.67
N PRO A 324 8.72 -0.78 -4.91
CA PRO A 324 8.78 -0.26 -6.27
C PRO A 324 10.18 -0.53 -6.87
N SER A 325 10.29 -0.43 -8.20
CA SER A 325 11.60 -0.29 -8.84
C SER A 325 12.42 0.85 -8.22
N TYR A 326 13.73 0.64 -8.02
CA TYR A 326 14.65 1.65 -7.49
C TYR A 326 14.76 2.91 -8.36
N ARG A 327 14.23 2.86 -9.60
CA ARG A 327 14.14 4.01 -10.52
C ARG A 327 12.94 4.92 -10.22
N HIS A 328 12.04 4.49 -9.34
CA HIS A 328 10.78 5.15 -9.01
C HIS A 328 10.59 5.24 -7.49
N LEU A 329 11.50 5.95 -6.83
CA LEU A 329 11.52 6.15 -5.38
C LEU A 329 10.80 7.44 -4.95
N ASP A 330 9.91 7.98 -5.78
CA ASP A 330 9.16 9.21 -5.52
C ASP A 330 7.88 9.01 -4.69
N GLY A 331 7.54 7.75 -4.35
CA GLY A 331 6.25 7.38 -3.77
C GLY A 331 6.23 7.02 -2.28
N ALA A 332 7.37 7.02 -1.56
CA ALA A 332 7.37 6.63 -0.14
C ALA A 332 6.36 7.46 0.67
N THR A 333 5.47 6.76 1.39
CA THR A 333 4.39 7.38 2.15
C THR A 333 4.24 6.67 3.49
N PHE A 334 4.51 7.41 4.57
CA PHE A 334 4.48 6.91 5.95
C PHE A 334 3.67 7.86 6.85
N ASP A 335 2.39 7.57 7.10
CA ASP A 335 1.58 8.37 8.03
C ASP A 335 2.18 8.41 9.44
N TRP A 336 2.80 7.29 9.86
CA TRP A 336 3.43 7.18 11.17
C TRP A 336 4.67 8.07 11.33
N LEU A 337 5.23 8.60 10.24
CA LEU A 337 6.37 9.51 10.30
C LEU A 337 6.07 10.75 11.15
N GLN A 338 4.84 11.24 11.09
CA GLN A 338 4.43 12.43 11.85
C GLN A 338 4.00 12.11 13.28
N TRP A 339 3.96 10.83 13.67
CA TRP A 339 3.57 10.45 15.02
C TRP A 339 4.73 10.70 16.00
N PRO A 340 4.47 11.24 17.21
CA PRO A 340 5.53 11.54 18.17
C PRO A 340 6.42 10.33 18.51
N GLN A 341 5.85 9.13 18.46
CA GLN A 341 6.51 7.85 18.71
C GLN A 341 7.75 7.65 17.84
N ALA A 342 7.69 7.98 16.54
CA ALA A 342 8.80 7.77 15.62
C ALA A 342 10.06 8.62 15.95
N GLN A 343 9.92 9.68 16.74
CA GLN A 343 11.02 10.55 17.16
C GLN A 343 11.77 10.02 18.38
N PHE A 344 11.26 8.98 19.04
CA PHE A 344 11.96 8.36 20.17
C PHE A 344 13.12 7.48 19.67
N PRO A 345 14.18 7.31 20.48
CA PRO A 345 15.27 6.42 20.11
C PRO A 345 14.78 4.98 20.03
N PHE A 346 15.43 4.19 19.18
CA PHE A 346 15.22 2.74 19.18
C PHE A 346 15.60 2.14 20.53
N THR A 347 14.86 1.11 20.94
CA THR A 347 15.24 0.27 22.07
C THR A 347 16.37 -0.69 21.70
N GLY A 348 17.04 -1.30 22.69
CA GLY A 348 18.08 -2.30 22.42
C GLY A 348 17.56 -3.48 21.58
N ALA A 349 16.34 -3.95 21.87
CA ALA A 349 15.71 -5.03 21.11
C ALA A 349 15.41 -4.65 19.66
N GLU A 350 15.02 -3.39 19.40
CA GLU A 350 14.81 -2.89 18.04
C GLU A 350 16.13 -2.74 17.29
N LEU A 351 17.19 -2.27 17.94
CA LEU A 351 18.53 -2.19 17.35
C LEU A 351 19.09 -3.58 17.03
N ASP A 352 18.94 -4.54 17.94
CA ASP A 352 19.35 -5.93 17.73
C ASP A 352 18.59 -6.55 16.55
N HIS A 353 17.28 -6.28 16.43
CA HIS A 353 16.49 -6.70 15.28
C HIS A 353 17.01 -6.09 13.98
N ILE A 354 17.20 -4.76 13.92
CA ILE A 354 17.71 -4.06 12.73
C ILE A 354 19.10 -4.58 12.33
N ALA A 355 19.99 -4.79 13.30
CA ALA A 355 21.33 -5.33 13.06
C ALA A 355 21.30 -6.77 12.53
N SER A 356 20.29 -7.56 12.90
CA SER A 356 20.15 -8.95 12.44
C SER A 356 19.67 -9.09 10.99
N LEU A 357 19.17 -8.01 10.37
CA LEU A 357 18.64 -8.05 9.01
C LEU A 357 19.73 -8.39 7.99
N SER A 358 19.47 -9.40 7.15
CA SER A 358 20.35 -9.89 6.08
C SER A 358 19.77 -9.59 4.70
N ALA A 359 20.29 -8.52 4.08
CA ALA A 359 19.89 -8.12 2.73
C ALA A 359 20.13 -9.22 1.68
N ALA A 360 21.14 -10.09 1.85
CA ALA A 360 21.43 -11.17 0.92
C ALA A 360 20.36 -12.28 0.98
N ARG A 361 20.04 -12.76 2.18
CA ARG A 361 19.00 -13.78 2.41
C ARG A 361 17.62 -13.28 1.97
N ASP A 362 17.33 -12.02 2.30
CA ASP A 362 16.05 -11.40 1.97
C ASP A 362 15.92 -11.21 0.44
N ALA A 363 17.01 -10.86 -0.26
CA ALA A 363 17.03 -10.78 -1.72
C ALA A 363 16.78 -12.14 -2.39
N GLU A 364 17.39 -13.21 -1.90
CA GLU A 364 17.12 -14.58 -2.38
C GLU A 364 15.65 -14.96 -2.22
N THR A 365 15.07 -14.62 -1.06
CA THR A 365 13.65 -14.85 -0.77
C THR A 365 12.76 -14.11 -1.77
N LEU A 366 13.00 -12.82 -1.99
CA LEU A 366 12.21 -12.01 -2.93
C LEU A 366 12.32 -12.51 -4.37
N ARG A 367 13.52 -12.90 -4.83
CA ARG A 367 13.70 -13.48 -6.17
C ARG A 367 12.93 -14.79 -6.33
N ALA A 368 12.93 -15.63 -5.29
CA ALA A 368 12.17 -16.88 -5.29
C ALA A 368 10.64 -16.67 -5.36
N LEU A 369 10.16 -15.52 -4.89
CA LEU A 369 8.76 -15.08 -5.01
C LEU A 369 8.42 -14.42 -6.35
N GLY A 370 9.40 -14.26 -7.26
CA GLY A 370 9.21 -13.60 -8.55
C GLY A 370 9.20 -12.08 -8.49
N ILE A 371 9.74 -11.47 -7.42
CA ILE A 371 9.99 -10.03 -7.37
C ILE A 371 11.20 -9.71 -8.26
N ASP A 372 11.06 -8.71 -9.13
CA ASP A 372 12.10 -8.29 -10.07
C ASP A 372 13.31 -7.67 -9.38
N GLU A 373 14.47 -7.73 -10.03
CA GLU A 373 15.75 -7.32 -9.42
C GLU A 373 15.80 -5.83 -9.07
N GLU A 374 15.06 -4.97 -9.79
CA GLU A 374 14.98 -3.55 -9.46
C GLU A 374 14.25 -3.32 -8.14
N SER A 375 13.17 -4.07 -7.90
CA SER A 375 12.40 -4.05 -6.66
C SER A 375 13.16 -4.73 -5.51
N VAL A 376 13.90 -5.81 -5.78
CA VAL A 376 14.83 -6.43 -4.82
C VAL A 376 15.92 -5.43 -4.41
N THR A 377 16.45 -4.68 -5.38
CA THR A 377 17.45 -3.64 -5.14
C THR A 377 16.90 -2.54 -4.24
N THR A 378 15.65 -2.11 -4.41
CA THR A 378 14.99 -1.18 -3.48
C THR A 378 15.04 -1.67 -2.04
N MET A 379 14.68 -2.94 -1.78
CA MET A 379 14.76 -3.51 -0.43
C MET A 379 16.18 -3.46 0.13
N ARG A 380 17.18 -3.82 -0.68
CA ARG A 380 18.59 -3.83 -0.27
C ARG A 380 19.08 -2.42 0.08
N LEU A 381 18.75 -1.43 -0.75
CA LEU A 381 19.10 -0.02 -0.55
C LEU A 381 18.45 0.53 0.73
N SER A 382 17.16 0.28 0.92
CA SER A 382 16.42 0.78 2.08
C SER A 382 16.85 0.09 3.38
N THR A 383 17.15 -1.21 3.34
CA THR A 383 17.71 -1.95 4.48
C THR A 383 19.08 -1.40 4.87
N ALA A 384 19.96 -1.13 3.90
CA ALA A 384 21.27 -0.54 4.17
C ALA A 384 21.15 0.84 4.83
N LEU A 385 20.27 1.72 4.30
CA LEU A 385 20.03 3.03 4.89
C LEU A 385 19.52 2.92 6.34
N LEU A 386 18.59 2.00 6.61
CA LEU A 386 18.06 1.75 7.94
C LEU A 386 19.15 1.30 8.92
N GLN A 387 19.97 0.32 8.53
CA GLN A 387 21.03 -0.21 9.38
C GLN A 387 22.09 0.86 9.68
N ILE A 388 22.54 1.61 8.68
CA ILE A 388 23.53 2.68 8.84
C ILE A 388 22.98 3.80 9.73
N GLY A 389 21.74 4.22 9.50
CA GLY A 389 21.11 5.27 10.30
C GLY A 389 20.92 4.85 11.77
N ALA A 390 20.45 3.62 11.99
CA ALA A 390 20.24 3.08 13.33
C ALA A 390 21.55 2.92 14.10
N ASP A 391 22.61 2.38 13.47
CA ASP A 391 23.95 2.27 14.07
C ASP A 391 24.56 3.65 14.39
N ALA A 392 24.32 4.64 13.53
CA ALA A 392 24.71 6.03 13.78
C ALA A 392 23.89 6.71 14.89
N GLY A 393 22.84 6.07 15.41
CA GLY A 393 22.02 6.53 16.53
C GLY A 393 20.89 7.49 16.12
N PHE A 394 20.46 7.46 14.87
CA PHE A 394 19.30 8.22 14.41
C PHE A 394 18.00 7.49 14.74
N SER A 395 16.96 8.28 15.04
CA SER A 395 15.60 7.77 15.28
C SER A 395 14.94 7.27 14.00
N LEU A 396 13.88 6.47 14.14
CA LEU A 396 13.05 6.04 13.02
C LEU A 396 12.59 7.22 12.17
N PHE A 397 12.16 8.32 12.81
CA PHE A 397 11.77 9.56 12.15
C PHE A 397 12.89 10.10 11.25
N GLU A 398 14.10 10.24 11.78
CA GLU A 398 15.22 10.85 11.04
C GLU A 398 15.65 10.00 9.84
N ILE A 399 15.61 8.68 9.99
CA ILE A 399 15.90 7.74 8.90
C ILE A 399 14.80 7.81 7.84
N ALA A 400 13.53 7.69 8.25
CA ALA A 400 12.39 7.65 7.35
C ALA A 400 12.16 8.98 6.61
N SER A 401 12.48 10.12 7.23
CA SER A 401 12.51 11.44 6.58
C SER A 401 13.51 11.53 5.43
N CYS A 402 14.50 10.63 5.34
CA CYS A 402 15.39 10.60 4.19
C CYS A 402 14.71 9.97 2.95
N LEU A 403 13.73 9.08 3.13
CA LEU A 403 13.05 8.36 2.05
C LEU A 403 11.86 9.14 1.50
N GLN A 404 11.01 9.66 2.39
CA GLN A 404 9.79 10.36 2.01
C GLN A 404 10.10 11.80 1.57
N ARG A 405 9.53 12.24 0.44
CA ARG A 405 9.66 13.62 -0.02
C ARG A 405 8.95 14.57 0.95
N ASP A 406 9.58 15.72 1.19
CA ASP A 406 9.04 16.77 2.04
C ASP A 406 8.10 17.73 1.29
N GLY A 407 7.29 18.47 2.06
CA GLY A 407 6.55 19.64 1.57
C GLY A 407 5.48 19.31 0.53
N ASP A 408 5.62 19.86 -0.67
CA ASP A 408 4.68 19.69 -1.79
C ASP A 408 5.06 18.53 -2.73
N PHE A 409 6.01 17.68 -2.30
CA PHE A 409 6.49 16.49 -3.03
C PHE A 409 7.17 16.80 -4.38
N SER A 410 7.50 18.07 -4.65
CA SER A 410 8.13 18.48 -5.91
C SER A 410 9.62 18.18 -5.96
N SER A 411 10.31 18.24 -4.82
CA SER A 411 11.75 18.01 -4.73
C SER A 411 12.03 16.54 -4.39
N PRO A 412 13.05 15.91 -5.02
CA PRO A 412 13.46 14.56 -4.67
C PRO A 412 13.89 14.47 -3.20
N SER A 413 13.62 13.33 -2.58
CA SER A 413 14.07 13.03 -1.22
C SER A 413 15.60 12.87 -1.17
N ILE A 414 16.14 12.84 0.05
CA ILE A 414 17.57 12.59 0.26
C ILE A 414 17.96 11.23 -0.34
N PHE A 415 17.14 10.21 -0.13
CA PHE A 415 17.38 8.86 -0.62
C PHE A 415 17.32 8.78 -2.14
N GLU A 416 16.37 9.45 -2.79
CA GLU A 416 16.32 9.54 -4.26
C GLU A 416 17.61 10.12 -4.83
N ASN A 417 18.10 11.22 -4.26
CA ASN A 417 19.35 11.85 -4.69
C ASN A 417 20.56 10.93 -4.46
N LEU A 418 20.62 10.23 -3.31
CA LEU A 418 21.69 9.26 -3.05
C LEU A 418 21.72 8.15 -4.09
N VAL A 419 20.57 7.56 -4.39
CA VAL A 419 20.44 6.45 -5.36
C VAL A 419 20.76 6.93 -6.78
N ALA A 420 20.24 8.09 -7.20
CA ALA A 420 20.50 8.64 -8.54
C ALA A 420 21.98 8.99 -8.75
N ASN A 421 22.63 9.59 -7.74
CA ASN A 421 24.05 9.92 -7.81
C ASN A 421 24.93 8.67 -7.83
N ALA A 422 24.58 7.66 -7.02
CA ALA A 422 25.29 6.38 -6.99
C ALA A 422 25.15 5.62 -8.32
N ALA A 423 23.94 5.56 -8.89
CA ALA A 423 23.71 4.95 -10.20
C ALA A 423 24.57 5.61 -11.29
N THR A 424 24.56 6.95 -11.33
CA THR A 424 25.41 7.72 -12.26
C THR A 424 26.90 7.40 -12.09
N ALA A 425 27.38 7.29 -10.85
CA ALA A 425 28.77 6.97 -10.56
C ALA A 425 29.16 5.55 -11.01
N VAL A 426 28.30 4.55 -10.74
CA VAL A 426 28.53 3.15 -11.11
C VAL A 426 28.50 2.95 -12.63
N GLU A 427 27.57 3.60 -13.32
CA GLU A 427 27.50 3.59 -14.79
C GLU A 427 28.75 4.22 -15.42
N GLY A 428 29.23 5.33 -14.84
CA GLY A 428 30.43 6.03 -15.33
C GLY A 428 31.74 5.24 -15.20
N VAL A 429 31.84 4.35 -14.20
CA VAL A 429 33.03 3.50 -13.99
C VAL A 429 33.04 2.28 -14.90
N SER A 430 31.87 1.80 -15.33
CA SER A 430 31.72 0.49 -15.98
C SER A 430 32.15 0.47 -17.47
N GLY A 431 32.34 1.62 -18.12
CA GLY A 431 32.70 1.69 -19.55
C GLY A 431 31.67 1.01 -20.48
N SER A 432 31.82 1.09 -21.80
CA SER A 432 30.82 0.54 -22.76
C SER A 432 30.79 -1.00 -22.86
N ALA A 433 31.33 -1.72 -21.87
CA ALA A 433 31.25 -3.17 -21.83
C ALA A 433 29.87 -3.59 -21.29
N ALA A 434 29.37 -4.75 -21.73
CA ALA A 434 28.15 -5.33 -21.18
C ALA A 434 28.36 -5.57 -19.68
N VAL A 435 27.79 -4.70 -18.86
CA VAL A 435 27.84 -4.81 -17.40
C VAL A 435 27.00 -6.01 -17.02
N ASP A 436 27.58 -6.94 -16.25
CA ASP A 436 26.79 -7.97 -15.58
C ASP A 436 25.75 -7.27 -14.69
N GLU A 437 24.46 -7.47 -14.98
CA GLU A 437 23.36 -6.79 -14.28
C GLU A 437 23.44 -7.02 -12.77
N CYS A 438 23.82 -8.23 -12.32
CA CYS A 438 23.99 -8.52 -10.90
C CYS A 438 25.12 -7.68 -10.28
N ALA A 439 26.26 -7.57 -10.97
CA ALA A 439 27.38 -6.75 -10.54
C ALA A 439 27.02 -5.25 -10.47
N PHE A 440 26.17 -4.77 -11.37
CA PHE A 440 25.65 -3.41 -11.33
C PHE A 440 24.86 -3.14 -10.04
N TYR A 441 23.88 -3.99 -9.72
CA TYR A 441 23.05 -3.81 -8.53
C TYR A 441 23.87 -3.91 -7.23
N ASP A 442 24.84 -4.82 -7.18
CA ASP A 442 25.77 -4.92 -6.04
C ASP A 442 26.62 -3.66 -5.87
N ALA A 443 27.16 -3.12 -6.97
CA ALA A 443 27.93 -1.88 -6.96
C ALA A 443 27.06 -0.67 -6.57
N LEU A 444 25.82 -0.61 -7.04
CA LEU A 444 24.86 0.43 -6.68
C LEU A 444 24.57 0.42 -5.18
N VAL A 445 24.27 -0.75 -4.61
CA VAL A 445 24.01 -0.88 -3.16
C VAL A 445 25.24 -0.49 -2.35
N ALA A 446 26.43 -0.91 -2.76
CA ALA A 446 27.68 -0.56 -2.08
C ALA A 446 27.95 0.96 -2.09
N GLU A 447 27.73 1.62 -3.23
CA GLU A 447 27.96 3.05 -3.37
C GLU A 447 26.93 3.88 -2.58
N VAL A 448 25.65 3.48 -2.57
CA VAL A 448 24.64 4.12 -1.73
C VAL A 448 24.95 3.93 -0.24
N ALA A 449 25.34 2.73 0.18
CA ALA A 449 25.73 2.47 1.58
C ALA A 449 26.93 3.35 1.99
N ARG A 450 27.94 3.47 1.13
CA ARG A 450 29.10 4.35 1.36
C ARG A 450 28.66 5.81 1.49
N ALA A 451 27.83 6.30 0.57
CA ALA A 451 27.35 7.68 0.58
C ALA A 451 26.46 7.97 1.81
N ALA A 452 25.57 7.05 2.19
CA ALA A 452 24.74 7.15 3.38
C ALA A 452 25.57 7.20 4.67
N THR A 453 26.64 6.40 4.76
CA THR A 453 27.56 6.42 5.91
C THR A 453 28.19 7.80 6.09
N VAL A 454 28.67 8.40 5.00
CA VAL A 454 29.25 9.75 5.01
C VAL A 454 28.20 10.80 5.40
N MET A 455 26.99 10.68 4.83
CA MET A 455 25.88 11.58 5.13
C MET A 455 25.52 11.56 6.61
N PHE A 456 25.24 10.39 7.19
CA PHE A 456 24.86 10.27 8.59
C PHE A 456 25.98 10.70 9.55
N ALA A 457 27.24 10.47 9.20
CA ALA A 457 28.38 10.96 9.98
C ALA A 457 28.47 12.50 10.03
N ALA A 458 27.96 13.19 8.99
CA ALA A 458 27.97 14.65 8.91
C ALA A 458 26.73 15.30 9.55
N LEU A 459 25.64 14.56 9.76
CA LEU A 459 24.40 15.08 10.31
C LEU A 459 24.50 15.30 11.84
N PRO A 460 23.98 16.42 12.36
CA PRO A 460 23.99 16.68 13.79
C PRO A 460 23.01 15.73 14.50
N LYS A 461 23.49 15.05 15.54
CA LYS A 461 22.63 14.22 16.39
C LYS A 461 21.72 15.09 17.24
N LYS A 462 20.41 14.90 17.17
CA LYS A 462 19.47 15.57 18.08
C LYS A 462 19.67 15.06 19.51
N LYS A 463 19.50 15.95 20.49
CA LYS A 463 19.50 15.52 21.90
C LYS A 463 18.32 14.58 22.13
N VAL A 464 18.61 13.38 22.62
CA VAL A 464 17.61 12.37 23.01
C VAL A 464 16.62 13.02 23.99
N ARG A 465 15.33 13.02 23.64
CA ARG A 465 14.28 13.42 24.59
C ARG A 465 14.17 12.30 25.63
N SER A 466 14.29 12.63 26.93
CA SER A 466 14.19 11.62 27.98
C SER A 466 12.79 10.98 27.99
N ILE A 467 12.74 9.66 28.12
CA ILE A 467 11.53 8.82 28.02
C ILE A 467 10.61 8.92 29.25
N SER A 468 10.89 9.80 30.22
CA SER A 468 10.24 9.80 31.56
C SER A 468 8.72 10.06 31.59
N CYS A 469 8.05 10.26 30.44
CA CYS A 469 6.63 10.60 30.36
C CYS A 469 5.74 9.53 29.71
N PHE A 470 6.29 8.42 29.20
CA PHE A 470 5.52 7.41 28.44
C PHE A 470 5.76 5.95 28.88
N SER A 471 6.40 5.77 30.04
CA SER A 471 6.59 4.48 30.72
C SER A 471 5.49 4.18 31.74
#